data_AF-U6EBN8-F1
#
_entry.id   AF-U6EBN8-F1
#
_cell.length_a   1.000
_cell.length_b   1.000
_cell.length_c   1.000
_cell.angle_alpha   90.00
_cell.angle_beta   90.00
_cell.angle_gamma   90.00
#
_symmetry.space_group_name_H-M   'P 1'
#
loop_
_entity.id
_entity.type
_entity.pdbx_description
1 polymer ?
#
loop_
_entity_poly.entity_id
_entity_poly.type
_entity_poly.pdbx_seq_one_letter_code
_entity_poly.pdbx_strand_id
1 'polypeptide(L)'
;MIGISADFDPVHKGHASLIGKAREIADEKGDEVVIYLNKGYSANHAPFFVSFEARSRMALEAGADRIVPIEGLHHRLTMAYTVPIRIAMMIQDGVTDYVDAAEVNPGKIKKYARGFIKRGIFSGIPRNLPNRNVIRWYAVNEFLYQRFNRKMKFHFIPEGKVNGEKISGREIRREILENNLQIPPSVAKVLPESTVTILEEEIEKGNIPGTRNTEVLLKRLNTSSRHHLLNIAHLNAEAVEHIIQGRWYKSENQVWASLRQAGYGPVLSRLALSSVEEDVTRREVYELLKGYEKEGIIPPDQTMEQVIERAWFVASMSKEGLSSSEAHKKFREGIRTPDKPEYSFDAGLHLRSFELSALEEGMKAHLYVDKRGNLACELRTSRGKVKSPLKLPGKMATYLRLLVDSQIIPLQAQLVKRKRGWRIKLTVG
;
A
#
# COMPACT_ATOMS: atom_id res chain seq x y z
N MET A 1 28.10 1.80 7.13
CA MET A 1 26.87 1.31 7.82
C MET A 1 26.28 0.10 7.08
N ILE A 2 25.90 -0.92 7.83
CA ILE A 2 25.27 -2.15 7.36
C ILE A 2 23.77 -2.13 7.70
N GLY A 3 22.91 -2.12 6.69
CA GLY A 3 21.47 -1.95 6.85
C GLY A 3 20.68 -3.26 6.79
N ILE A 4 19.64 -3.37 7.62
CA ILE A 4 18.58 -4.38 7.51
C ILE A 4 17.23 -3.66 7.53
N SER A 5 16.28 -4.07 6.70
CA SER A 5 14.91 -3.54 6.72
C SER A 5 13.92 -4.63 7.15
N ALA A 6 13.21 -4.43 8.27
CA ALA A 6 12.41 -5.49 8.87
C ALA A 6 11.15 -5.03 9.62
N ASP A 7 10.29 -6.01 9.93
CA ASP A 7 9.17 -5.88 10.88
C ASP A 7 9.58 -6.36 12.29
N PHE A 8 10.38 -7.42 12.39
CA PHE A 8 10.85 -8.06 13.65
C PHE A 8 9.77 -8.24 14.72
N ASP A 9 8.69 -8.94 14.38
CA ASP A 9 7.49 -9.04 15.21
C ASP A 9 7.16 -10.49 15.63
N PRO A 10 7.87 -11.08 16.61
CA PRO A 10 9.04 -10.57 17.33
C PRO A 10 10.40 -10.94 16.65
N VAL A 11 11.52 -10.55 17.26
CA VAL A 11 12.86 -11.02 16.87
C VAL A 11 13.01 -12.51 17.22
N HIS A 12 13.14 -13.38 16.23
CA HIS A 12 13.39 -14.81 16.46
C HIS A 12 14.83 -15.18 16.10
N LYS A 13 15.27 -16.42 16.36
CA LYS A 13 16.66 -16.86 16.11
C LYS A 13 17.09 -16.67 14.64
N GLY A 14 16.17 -16.78 13.69
CA GLY A 14 16.45 -16.42 12.29
C GLY A 14 16.76 -14.93 12.07
N HIS A 15 16.11 -14.02 12.80
CA HIS A 15 16.42 -12.59 12.78
C HIS A 15 17.73 -12.31 13.51
N ALA A 16 17.99 -12.97 14.64
CA ALA A 16 19.26 -12.85 15.36
C ALA A 16 20.45 -13.30 14.49
N SER A 17 20.30 -14.38 13.72
CA SER A 17 21.33 -14.80 12.75
C SER A 17 21.52 -13.78 11.62
N LEU A 18 20.45 -13.13 11.15
CA LEU A 18 20.52 -12.04 10.19
C LEU A 18 21.29 -10.84 10.73
N ILE A 19 21.00 -10.43 11.96
CA ILE A 19 21.69 -9.33 12.65
C ILE A 19 23.15 -9.72 12.93
N GLY A 20 23.41 -10.96 13.35
CA GLY A 20 24.76 -11.49 13.54
C GLY A 20 25.60 -11.42 12.26
N LYS A 21 25.02 -11.77 11.09
CA LYS A 21 25.75 -11.61 9.83
C LYS A 21 26.04 -10.14 9.51
N ALA A 22 25.09 -9.24 9.77
CA ALA A 22 25.34 -7.82 9.61
C ALA A 22 26.45 -7.33 10.55
N ARG A 23 26.49 -7.83 11.79
CA ARG A 23 27.54 -7.55 12.77
C ARG A 23 28.91 -8.00 12.30
N GLU A 24 29.05 -9.23 11.81
CA GLU A 24 30.32 -9.71 11.24
C GLU A 24 30.87 -8.77 10.16
N ILE A 25 30.01 -8.32 9.24
CA ILE A 25 30.40 -7.40 8.16
C ILE A 25 30.72 -6.00 8.71
N ALA A 26 30.00 -5.55 9.74
CA ALA A 26 30.21 -4.27 10.37
C ALA A 26 31.58 -4.25 11.08
N ASP A 27 31.91 -5.29 11.84
CA ASP A 27 33.17 -5.41 12.58
C ASP A 27 34.37 -5.49 11.61
N GLU A 28 34.25 -6.25 10.51
CA GLU A 28 35.27 -6.30 9.44
C GLU A 28 35.58 -4.92 8.83
N LYS A 29 34.60 -4.01 8.85
CA LYS A 29 34.69 -2.69 8.22
C LYS A 29 34.86 -1.54 9.20
N GLY A 30 34.78 -1.79 10.51
CA GLY A 30 34.69 -0.74 11.52
C GLY A 30 33.44 0.13 11.36
N ASP A 31 32.31 -0.49 11.04
CA ASP A 31 31.03 0.15 10.72
C ASP A 31 29.94 -0.20 11.76
N GLU A 32 28.76 0.43 11.66
CA GLU A 32 27.59 0.11 12.51
C GLU A 32 26.52 -0.73 11.79
N VAL A 33 25.77 -1.53 12.56
CA VAL A 33 24.55 -2.26 12.16
C VAL A 33 23.31 -1.43 12.46
N VAL A 34 22.59 -1.05 11.41
CA VAL A 34 21.40 -0.19 11.47
C VAL A 34 20.16 -0.94 11.02
N ILE A 35 19.14 -0.98 11.88
CA ILE A 35 17.86 -1.64 11.59
C ILE A 35 16.81 -0.59 11.25
N TYR A 36 16.30 -0.67 10.02
CA TYR A 36 15.18 0.12 9.53
C TYR A 36 13.87 -0.59 9.83
N LEU A 37 13.32 -0.27 11.00
CA LEU A 37 12.23 -0.99 11.65
C LEU A 37 10.91 -0.26 11.46
N ASN A 38 9.90 -0.99 10.96
CA ASN A 38 8.56 -0.42 10.77
C ASN A 38 7.88 -0.07 12.10
N LYS A 39 7.25 1.10 12.17
CA LYS A 39 6.48 1.62 13.31
C LYS A 39 5.04 1.95 12.91
N GLY A 40 4.11 1.71 13.84
CA GLY A 40 2.66 1.80 13.60
C GLY A 40 2.11 0.55 12.93
N TYR A 41 2.38 0.36 11.64
CA TYR A 41 1.83 -0.74 10.84
C TYR A 41 2.92 -1.61 10.19
N SER A 42 2.72 -2.93 10.20
CA SER A 42 3.59 -3.90 9.54
C SER A 42 3.55 -3.80 8.02
N ALA A 43 4.49 -4.45 7.33
CA ALA A 43 4.45 -4.56 5.87
C ALA A 43 3.21 -5.32 5.34
N ASN A 44 2.47 -6.01 6.23
CA ASN A 44 1.17 -6.62 5.94
C ASN A 44 -0.03 -5.73 6.30
N HIS A 45 0.20 -4.46 6.65
CA HIS A 45 -0.81 -3.44 6.93
C HIS A 45 -1.69 -3.74 8.15
N ALA A 46 -1.11 -4.41 9.16
CA ALA A 46 -1.77 -4.67 10.44
C ALA A 46 -0.94 -4.06 11.57
N PRO A 47 -1.57 -3.72 12.72
CA PRO A 47 -0.86 -3.44 13.95
C PRO A 47 0.14 -4.56 14.26
N PHE A 48 1.26 -4.18 14.88
CA PHE A 48 2.24 -5.15 15.36
C PHE A 48 1.71 -5.90 16.57
N PHE A 49 2.17 -7.12 16.76
CA PHE A 49 1.91 -7.85 18.00
C PHE A 49 2.71 -7.27 19.15
N VAL A 50 3.95 -6.87 18.89
CA VAL A 50 4.85 -6.21 19.85
C VAL A 50 5.03 -4.74 19.49
N SER A 51 5.08 -3.87 20.51
CA SER A 51 5.35 -2.42 20.35
C SER A 51 6.66 -2.15 19.61
N PHE A 52 6.79 -0.95 19.02
CA PHE A 52 8.03 -0.55 18.35
C PHE A 52 9.21 -0.53 19.32
N GLU A 53 8.97 -0.07 20.54
CA GLU A 53 9.94 0.09 21.61
C GLU A 53 10.50 -1.28 22.03
N ALA A 54 9.63 -2.27 22.25
CA ALA A 54 10.06 -3.60 22.61
C ALA A 54 10.76 -4.33 21.44
N ARG A 55 10.29 -4.20 20.20
CA ARG A 55 10.99 -4.75 19.02
C ARG A 55 12.35 -4.10 18.80
N SER A 56 12.47 -2.80 19.07
CA SER A 56 13.74 -2.07 19.03
C SER A 56 14.71 -2.62 20.07
N ARG A 57 14.25 -2.80 21.32
CA ARG A 57 15.04 -3.41 22.40
C ARG A 57 15.52 -4.82 22.02
N MET A 58 14.63 -5.67 21.49
CA MET A 58 15.00 -7.01 21.03
C MET A 58 16.08 -6.99 19.94
N ALA A 59 16.01 -6.04 18.99
CA ALA A 59 16.97 -5.93 17.91
C ALA A 59 18.34 -5.44 18.40
N LEU A 60 18.37 -4.49 19.35
CA LEU A 60 19.59 -4.02 20.00
C LEU A 60 20.27 -5.14 20.78
N GLU A 61 19.51 -5.88 21.60
CA GLU A 61 20.01 -7.07 22.34
C GLU A 61 20.50 -8.19 21.41
N ALA A 62 19.97 -8.26 20.18
CA ALA A 62 20.41 -9.21 19.17
C ALA A 62 21.69 -8.75 18.41
N GLY A 63 22.25 -7.59 18.76
CA GLY A 63 23.50 -7.08 18.22
C GLY A 63 23.37 -6.00 17.15
N ALA A 64 22.26 -5.25 17.11
CA ALA A 64 22.19 -4.00 16.34
C ALA A 64 22.76 -2.82 17.13
N ASP A 65 23.32 -1.80 16.45
CA ASP A 65 23.79 -0.57 17.11
C ASP A 65 22.70 0.50 17.17
N ARG A 66 21.88 0.56 16.11
CA ARG A 66 20.94 1.66 15.93
C ARG A 66 19.65 1.20 15.26
N ILE A 67 18.53 1.78 15.70
CA ILE A 67 17.21 1.57 15.13
C ILE A 67 16.73 2.86 14.48
N VAL A 68 16.29 2.76 13.22
CA VAL A 68 15.69 3.86 12.47
C VAL A 68 14.22 3.54 12.22
N PRO A 69 13.26 4.34 12.72
CA PRO A 69 11.84 4.07 12.53
C PRO A 69 11.40 4.35 11.08
N ILE A 70 10.62 3.43 10.50
CA ILE A 70 9.86 3.66 9.28
C ILE A 70 8.41 3.95 9.66
N GLU A 71 8.01 5.20 9.52
CA GLU A 71 6.68 5.67 9.89
C GLU A 71 5.87 6.12 8.67
N GLY A 72 4.55 6.07 8.80
CA GLY A 72 3.66 6.72 7.85
C GLY A 72 3.47 6.03 6.50
N LEU A 73 4.20 4.97 6.18
CA LEU A 73 4.11 4.31 4.87
C LEU A 73 3.04 3.21 4.83
N HIS A 74 2.97 2.36 5.85
CA HIS A 74 2.30 1.07 5.76
C HIS A 74 0.76 1.08 5.95
N HIS A 75 0.15 2.19 6.34
CA HIS A 75 -1.30 2.40 6.21
C HIS A 75 -1.70 3.21 4.97
N ARG A 76 -0.71 3.66 4.18
CA ARG A 76 -0.89 4.50 2.99
C ARG A 76 -0.51 3.80 1.69
N LEU A 77 0.51 2.95 1.72
CA LEU A 77 1.19 2.47 0.51
C LEU A 77 1.34 0.95 0.54
N THR A 78 1.19 0.34 -0.64
CA THR A 78 1.54 -1.06 -0.84
C THR A 78 3.05 -1.25 -0.87
N MET A 79 3.52 -2.48 -0.63
CA MET A 79 4.95 -2.82 -0.73
C MET A 79 5.60 -2.43 -2.07
N ALA A 80 4.83 -2.31 -3.15
CA ALA A 80 5.36 -1.91 -4.43
C ALA A 80 5.94 -0.48 -4.37
N TYR A 81 5.35 0.41 -3.55
CA TYR A 81 5.80 1.78 -3.35
C TYR A 81 6.70 1.95 -2.12
N THR A 82 6.50 1.17 -1.04
CA THR A 82 7.33 1.36 0.16
C THR A 82 8.77 0.87 -0.03
N VAL A 83 9.02 -0.13 -0.89
CA VAL A 83 10.38 -0.63 -1.14
C VAL A 83 11.31 0.43 -1.75
N PRO A 84 10.95 1.14 -2.84
CA PRO A 84 11.80 2.23 -3.35
C PRO A 84 12.09 3.31 -2.33
N ILE A 85 11.08 3.72 -1.55
CA ILE A 85 11.24 4.74 -0.50
C ILE A 85 12.25 4.27 0.56
N ARG A 86 12.12 3.03 1.05
CA ARG A 86 13.02 2.47 2.08
C ARG A 86 14.45 2.29 1.57
N ILE A 87 14.64 1.81 0.33
CA ILE A 87 15.98 1.71 -0.27
C ILE A 87 16.61 3.10 -0.41
N ALA A 88 15.85 4.07 -0.91
CA ALA A 88 16.35 5.44 -1.09
C ALA A 88 16.81 6.04 0.25
N MET A 89 15.99 5.90 1.29
CA MET A 89 16.32 6.37 2.63
C MET A 89 17.61 5.73 3.17
N MET A 90 17.77 4.41 3.04
CA MET A 90 19.02 3.73 3.44
C MET A 90 20.24 4.22 2.65
N ILE A 91 20.11 4.44 1.33
CA ILE A 91 21.21 4.98 0.51
C ILE A 91 21.56 6.41 0.95
N GLN A 92 20.55 7.25 1.19
CA GLN A 92 20.71 8.64 1.62
C GLN A 92 21.35 8.75 3.00
N ASP A 93 20.97 7.88 3.93
CA ASP A 93 21.57 7.84 5.27
C ASP A 93 23.05 7.42 5.21
N GLY A 94 23.45 6.70 4.15
CA GLY A 94 24.83 6.29 3.94
C GLY A 94 25.07 4.78 4.16
N VAL A 95 24.04 3.94 4.04
CA VAL A 95 24.18 2.49 4.08
C VAL A 95 24.99 2.00 2.87
N THR A 96 26.03 1.21 3.11
CA THR A 96 26.92 0.66 2.08
C THR A 96 26.57 -0.78 1.74
N ASP A 97 26.05 -1.53 2.71
CA ASP A 97 25.77 -2.95 2.60
C ASP A 97 24.38 -3.24 3.16
N TYR A 98 23.69 -4.18 2.53
CA TYR A 98 22.36 -4.59 2.92
C TYR A 98 22.35 -6.10 3.15
N VAL A 99 21.84 -6.55 4.28
CA VAL A 99 21.75 -7.99 4.61
C VAL A 99 20.29 -8.43 4.56
N ASP A 100 20.02 -9.51 3.84
CA ASP A 100 18.70 -10.12 3.74
C ASP A 100 18.79 -11.65 3.80
N ALA A 101 17.68 -12.29 4.14
CA ALA A 101 17.58 -13.73 4.13
C ALA A 101 16.87 -14.22 2.85
N ALA A 102 17.45 -15.19 2.16
CA ALA A 102 16.87 -15.79 0.96
C ALA A 102 17.24 -17.27 0.82
N GLU A 103 16.28 -18.09 0.40
CA GLU A 103 16.52 -19.53 0.13
C GLU A 103 17.07 -19.80 -1.28
N VAL A 104 17.19 -18.75 -2.10
CA VAL A 104 17.62 -18.86 -3.49
C VAL A 104 19.05 -18.38 -3.65
N ASN A 105 19.82 -19.08 -4.49
CA ASN A 105 21.17 -18.68 -4.87
C ASN A 105 21.20 -17.18 -5.30
N PRO A 106 22.11 -16.36 -4.73
CA PRO A 106 22.26 -14.94 -5.07
C PRO A 106 22.32 -14.63 -6.57
N GLY A 107 22.99 -15.48 -7.35
CA GLY A 107 23.11 -15.34 -8.80
C GLY A 107 21.75 -15.43 -9.52
N LYS A 108 20.83 -16.27 -9.03
CA LYS A 108 19.46 -16.36 -9.56
C LYS A 108 18.67 -15.10 -9.24
N ILE A 109 18.76 -14.55 -8.03
CA ILE A 109 18.11 -13.29 -7.64
C ILE A 109 18.55 -12.16 -8.59
N LYS A 110 19.87 -12.01 -8.79
CA LYS A 110 20.44 -11.03 -9.72
C LYS A 110 19.95 -11.23 -11.16
N LYS A 111 19.91 -12.48 -11.64
CA LYS A 111 19.41 -12.82 -12.99
C LYS A 111 17.95 -12.41 -13.17
N TYR A 112 17.07 -12.71 -12.21
CA TYR A 112 15.67 -12.31 -12.29
C TYR A 112 15.51 -10.79 -12.23
N ALA A 113 16.21 -10.12 -11.31
CA ALA A 113 16.14 -8.67 -11.17
C ALA A 113 16.55 -7.93 -12.45
N ARG A 114 17.62 -8.37 -13.15
CA ARG A 114 18.06 -7.77 -14.43
C ARG A 114 16.94 -7.71 -15.47
N GLY A 115 16.10 -8.75 -15.56
CA GLY A 115 14.98 -8.77 -16.50
C GLY A 115 13.94 -7.67 -16.21
N PHE A 116 13.66 -7.42 -14.93
CA PHE A 116 12.74 -6.37 -14.49
C PHE A 116 13.33 -4.98 -14.68
N ILE A 117 14.61 -4.79 -14.34
CA ILE A 117 15.34 -3.53 -14.53
C ILE A 117 15.36 -3.14 -16.01
N LYS A 118 15.73 -4.07 -16.90
CA LYS A 118 15.80 -3.80 -18.35
C LYS A 118 14.45 -3.36 -18.93
N ARG A 119 13.35 -3.89 -18.39
CA ARG A 119 11.98 -3.58 -18.83
C ARG A 119 11.40 -2.36 -18.12
N GLY A 120 12.04 -1.88 -17.04
CA GLY A 120 11.50 -0.83 -16.18
C GLY A 120 10.23 -1.23 -15.44
N ILE A 121 10.03 -2.52 -15.12
CA ILE A 121 8.81 -3.04 -14.48
C ILE A 121 9.12 -3.55 -13.06
N PHE A 122 8.74 -2.78 -12.04
CA PHE A 122 9.04 -3.09 -10.63
C PHE A 122 7.79 -3.47 -9.83
N SER A 123 6.61 -3.03 -10.27
CA SER A 123 5.33 -3.39 -9.66
C SER A 123 4.86 -4.81 -10.00
N GLY A 124 5.15 -5.26 -11.23
CA GLY A 124 4.59 -6.46 -11.85
C GLY A 124 5.37 -7.77 -11.64
N ILE A 125 6.17 -7.89 -10.58
CA ILE A 125 6.95 -9.11 -10.31
C ILE A 125 5.99 -10.28 -9.98
N PRO A 126 5.99 -11.38 -10.77
CA PRO A 126 5.07 -12.49 -10.59
C PRO A 126 5.13 -13.14 -9.21
N ARG A 127 3.96 -13.53 -8.69
CA ARG A 127 3.83 -14.12 -7.34
C ARG A 127 4.48 -15.50 -7.20
N ASN A 128 4.58 -16.24 -8.30
CA ASN A 128 5.19 -17.57 -8.35
C ASN A 128 6.72 -17.54 -8.39
N LEU A 129 7.36 -16.37 -8.48
CA LEU A 129 8.81 -16.28 -8.38
C LEU A 129 9.27 -16.48 -6.92
N PRO A 130 10.29 -17.33 -6.69
CA PRO A 130 10.82 -17.55 -5.35
C PRO A 130 11.51 -16.27 -4.85
N ASN A 131 11.38 -15.99 -3.54
CA ASN A 131 11.88 -14.77 -2.88
C ASN A 131 11.54 -13.48 -3.67
N ARG A 132 10.33 -13.38 -4.26
CA ARG A 132 9.92 -12.21 -5.08
C ARG A 132 10.20 -10.85 -4.46
N ASN A 133 10.08 -10.76 -3.12
CA ASN A 133 10.32 -9.51 -2.41
C ASN A 133 11.81 -9.15 -2.47
N VAL A 134 12.71 -10.10 -2.21
CA VAL A 134 14.17 -9.91 -2.31
C VAL A 134 14.58 -9.52 -3.73
N ILE A 135 13.96 -10.13 -4.76
CA ILE A 135 14.14 -9.73 -6.17
C ILE A 135 13.74 -8.26 -6.37
N ARG A 136 12.62 -7.81 -5.77
CA ARG A 136 12.19 -6.41 -5.82
C ARG A 136 13.20 -5.48 -5.15
N TRP A 137 13.63 -5.78 -3.92
CA TRP A 137 14.62 -4.98 -3.18
C TRP A 137 15.90 -4.80 -4.00
N TYR A 138 16.42 -5.90 -4.57
CA TYR A 138 17.62 -5.85 -5.41
C TYR A 138 17.39 -5.03 -6.68
N ALA A 139 16.28 -5.25 -7.39
CA ALA A 139 15.97 -4.53 -8.63
C ALA A 139 15.87 -3.02 -8.40
N VAL A 140 15.19 -2.61 -7.32
CA VAL A 140 15.02 -1.21 -6.94
C VAL A 140 16.36 -0.56 -6.55
N ASN A 141 17.24 -1.26 -5.84
CA ASN A 141 18.58 -0.77 -5.52
C ASN A 141 19.42 -0.50 -6.78
N GLU A 142 19.31 -1.36 -7.79
CA GLU A 142 19.96 -1.14 -9.09
C GLU A 142 19.34 0.04 -9.86
N PHE A 143 18.01 0.20 -9.81
CA PHE A 143 17.32 1.35 -10.41
C PHE A 143 17.80 2.67 -9.79
N LEU A 144 17.84 2.75 -8.46
CA LEU A 144 18.19 3.97 -7.73
C LEU A 144 19.68 4.37 -7.86
N TYR A 145 20.54 3.48 -8.39
CA TYR A 145 21.90 3.85 -8.76
C TYR A 145 21.94 5.02 -9.75
N GLN A 146 20.98 5.10 -10.68
CA GLN A 146 20.88 6.19 -11.65
C GLN A 146 20.64 7.54 -10.97
N ARG A 147 19.99 7.55 -9.81
CA ARG A 147 19.61 8.75 -9.06
C ARG A 147 20.68 9.17 -8.05
N PHE A 148 21.29 8.22 -7.34
CA PHE A 148 22.21 8.51 -6.24
C PHE A 148 23.69 8.33 -6.63
N ASN A 149 23.98 7.79 -7.81
CA ASN A 149 25.32 7.34 -8.23
C ASN A 149 26.00 6.42 -7.18
N ARG A 150 25.16 5.73 -6.39
CA ARG A 150 25.53 4.84 -5.30
C ARG A 150 24.44 3.79 -5.14
N LYS A 151 24.83 2.59 -4.75
CA LYS A 151 23.93 1.49 -4.42
C LYS A 151 24.52 0.65 -3.30
N MET A 152 23.67 -0.05 -2.57
CA MET A 152 24.10 -0.94 -1.50
C MET A 152 24.60 -2.27 -2.07
N LYS A 153 25.61 -2.86 -1.43
CA LYS A 153 26.05 -4.23 -1.68
C LYS A 153 25.16 -5.20 -0.92
N PHE A 154 24.43 -6.05 -1.64
CA PHE A 154 23.54 -7.04 -1.04
C PHE A 154 24.30 -8.29 -0.61
N HIS A 155 24.07 -8.73 0.62
CA HIS A 155 24.53 -9.97 1.22
C HIS A 155 23.31 -10.83 1.55
N PHE A 156 23.29 -12.05 1.04
CA PHE A 156 22.18 -12.97 1.27
C PHE A 156 22.65 -14.13 2.13
N ILE A 157 21.92 -14.39 3.21
CA ILE A 157 22.09 -15.59 4.03
C ILE A 157 20.92 -16.55 3.83
N PRO A 158 21.11 -17.85 4.12
CA PRO A 158 19.98 -18.78 4.21
C PRO A 158 18.95 -18.30 5.23
N GLU A 159 17.67 -18.56 4.97
CA GLU A 159 16.63 -18.30 5.96
C GLU A 159 16.82 -19.20 7.20
N GLY A 160 16.60 -18.66 8.39
CA GLY A 160 16.73 -19.41 9.65
C GLY A 160 15.68 -20.52 9.74
N LYS A 161 16.15 -21.75 10.00
CA LYS A 161 15.31 -22.95 10.08
C LYS A 161 15.44 -23.66 11.42
N VAL A 162 14.37 -24.31 11.85
CA VAL A 162 14.33 -25.25 12.97
C VAL A 162 13.66 -26.52 12.46
N ASN A 163 14.30 -27.67 12.63
CA ASN A 163 13.83 -28.96 12.08
C ASN A 163 13.58 -28.96 10.56
N GLY A 164 14.31 -28.15 9.80
CA GLY A 164 14.16 -28.02 8.35
C GLY A 164 13.06 -27.05 7.91
N GLU A 165 12.26 -26.51 8.83
CA GLU A 165 11.19 -25.54 8.54
C GLU A 165 11.60 -24.11 8.89
N LYS A 166 11.11 -23.15 8.11
CA LYS A 166 11.39 -21.73 8.32
C LYS A 166 10.75 -21.25 9.62
N ILE A 167 11.51 -20.54 10.45
CA ILE A 167 10.94 -19.89 11.64
C ILE A 167 9.96 -18.79 11.19
N SER A 168 8.69 -18.91 11.59
CA SER A 168 7.62 -18.00 11.19
C SER A 168 7.16 -17.13 12.36
N GLY A 169 7.38 -15.82 12.28
CA GLY A 169 6.83 -14.87 13.25
C GLY A 169 5.31 -14.97 13.38
N ARG A 170 4.59 -15.34 12.32
CA ARG A 170 3.13 -15.53 12.39
C ARG A 170 2.75 -16.72 13.27
N GLU A 171 3.50 -17.81 13.21
CA GLU A 171 3.23 -19.02 13.99
C GLU A 171 3.59 -18.81 15.45
N ILE A 172 4.73 -18.16 15.72
CA ILE A 172 5.12 -17.73 17.06
C ILE A 172 4.00 -16.93 17.74
N ARG A 173 3.49 -15.88 17.07
CA ARG A 173 2.42 -15.04 17.60
C ARG A 173 1.12 -15.82 17.82
N ARG A 174 0.77 -16.71 16.89
CA ARG A 174 -0.43 -17.55 16.99
C ARG A 174 -0.33 -18.48 18.21
N GLU A 175 0.80 -19.16 18.39
CA GLU A 175 1.01 -20.06 19.52
C GLU A 175 0.94 -19.32 20.87
N ILE A 176 1.52 -18.12 20.98
CA ILE A 176 1.39 -17.31 22.20
C ILE A 176 -0.08 -16.93 22.46
N LEU A 177 -0.82 -16.52 21.42
CA LEU A 177 -2.24 -16.16 21.54
C LEU A 177 -3.12 -17.36 21.93
N GLU A 178 -2.90 -18.51 21.31
CA GLU A 178 -3.64 -19.76 21.59
C GLU A 178 -3.32 -20.32 22.98
N ASN A 179 -2.17 -19.97 23.54
CA ASN A 179 -1.73 -20.37 24.88
C ASN A 179 -1.97 -19.28 25.93
N ASN A 180 -3.04 -18.47 25.80
CA ASN A 180 -3.45 -17.44 26.75
C ASN A 180 -2.34 -16.43 27.10
N LEU A 181 -1.61 -15.97 26.09
CA LEU A 181 -0.47 -15.04 26.24
C LEU A 181 0.70 -15.61 27.05
N GLN A 182 0.81 -16.93 27.20
CA GLN A 182 2.02 -17.55 27.75
C GLN A 182 2.93 -18.05 26.64
N ILE A 183 4.24 -17.92 26.81
CA ILE A 183 5.22 -18.39 25.83
C ILE A 183 5.45 -19.90 26.04
N PRO A 184 4.96 -20.78 25.15
CA PRO A 184 5.19 -22.21 25.32
C PRO A 184 6.66 -22.58 25.04
N PRO A 185 7.15 -23.74 25.55
CA PRO A 185 8.52 -24.20 25.29
C PRO A 185 8.86 -24.35 23.80
N SER A 186 7.88 -24.65 22.94
CA SER A 186 8.05 -24.69 21.48
C SER A 186 8.50 -23.34 20.92
N VAL A 187 7.84 -22.26 21.37
CA VAL A 187 8.14 -20.89 20.97
C VAL A 187 9.46 -20.41 21.59
N ALA A 188 9.69 -20.65 22.88
CA ALA A 188 10.92 -20.24 23.55
C ALA A 188 12.18 -20.80 22.86
N LYS A 189 12.12 -22.04 22.36
CA LYS A 189 13.22 -22.68 21.62
C LYS A 189 13.63 -21.94 20.34
N VAL A 190 12.73 -21.19 19.71
CA VAL A 190 12.98 -20.48 18.45
C VAL A 190 13.24 -18.98 18.64
N LEU A 191 13.21 -18.49 19.87
CA LEU A 191 13.49 -17.10 20.24
C LEU A 191 14.86 -16.97 20.94
N PRO A 192 15.57 -15.84 20.79
CA PRO A 192 16.67 -15.48 21.69
C PRO A 192 16.15 -15.35 23.13
N GLU A 193 16.99 -15.67 24.12
CA GLU A 193 16.63 -15.54 25.55
C GLU A 193 16.21 -14.11 25.90
N SER A 194 16.95 -13.11 25.42
CA SER A 194 16.59 -11.70 25.59
C SER A 194 15.22 -11.37 25.01
N THR A 195 14.82 -11.98 23.89
CA THR A 195 13.48 -11.78 23.33
C THR A 195 12.40 -12.41 24.20
N VAL A 196 12.65 -13.59 24.77
CA VAL A 196 11.70 -14.24 25.69
C VAL A 196 11.44 -13.34 26.89
N THR A 197 12.50 -12.85 27.55
CA THR A 197 12.38 -11.93 28.69
C THR A 197 11.60 -10.66 28.33
N ILE A 198 11.93 -10.03 27.20
CA ILE A 198 11.24 -8.82 26.74
C ILE A 198 9.76 -9.09 26.46
N LEU A 199 9.42 -10.23 25.85
CA LEU A 199 8.03 -10.59 25.58
C LEU A 199 7.25 -10.83 26.87
N GLU A 200 7.85 -11.54 27.84
CA GLU A 200 7.23 -11.78 29.14
C GLU A 200 6.92 -10.47 29.87
N GLU A 201 7.87 -9.53 29.90
CA GLU A 201 7.65 -8.19 30.45
C GLU A 201 6.50 -7.43 29.77
N GLU A 202 6.41 -7.48 28.44
CA GLU A 202 5.37 -6.75 27.70
C GLU A 202 4.00 -7.43 27.80
N ILE A 203 3.96 -8.76 27.96
CA ILE A 203 2.75 -9.52 28.29
C ILE A 203 2.25 -9.13 29.68
N GLU A 204 3.14 -9.10 30.68
CA GLU A 204 2.79 -8.75 32.07
C GLU A 204 2.23 -7.33 32.18
N LYS A 205 2.78 -6.39 31.41
CA LYS A 205 2.28 -5.00 31.31
C LYS A 205 0.95 -4.87 30.55
N GLY A 206 0.48 -5.92 29.87
CA GLY A 206 -0.72 -5.86 29.04
C GLY A 206 -0.54 -5.10 27.72
N ASN A 207 0.71 -4.95 27.25
CA ASN A 207 1.02 -4.23 26.00
C ASN A 207 0.90 -5.12 24.75
N ILE A 208 0.69 -6.43 24.93
CA ILE A 208 0.57 -7.43 23.87
C ILE A 208 -0.80 -8.13 23.97
N PRO A 209 -1.50 -8.38 22.85
CA PRO A 209 -1.14 -8.02 21.48
C PRO A 209 -1.48 -6.56 21.16
N GLY A 210 -0.72 -5.94 20.26
CA GLY A 210 -1.20 -4.71 19.62
C GLY A 210 -2.49 -4.96 18.83
N THR A 211 -3.43 -4.03 18.92
CA THR A 211 -4.78 -4.14 18.34
C THR A 211 -5.15 -2.94 17.49
N ARG A 212 -6.15 -3.12 16.61
CA ARG A 212 -6.75 -2.01 15.86
C ARG A 212 -7.66 -1.18 16.76
N ASN A 213 -7.79 0.09 16.44
CA ASN A 213 -8.87 0.93 16.93
C ASN A 213 -10.19 0.54 16.24
N THR A 214 -10.76 -0.56 16.72
CA THR A 214 -11.99 -1.16 16.16
C THR A 214 -13.18 -0.21 16.28
N GLU A 215 -13.25 0.58 17.35
CA GLU A 215 -14.33 1.56 17.53
C GLU A 215 -14.34 2.59 16.40
N VAL A 216 -13.20 3.24 16.14
CA VAL A 216 -13.06 4.23 15.06
C VAL A 216 -13.33 3.61 13.70
N LEU A 217 -12.73 2.44 13.44
CA LEU A 217 -12.91 1.71 12.18
C LEU A 217 -14.38 1.39 11.91
N LEU A 218 -15.08 0.75 12.85
CA LEU A 218 -16.48 0.37 12.66
C LEU A 218 -17.39 1.59 12.61
N LYS A 219 -17.15 2.61 13.43
CA LYS A 219 -17.89 3.88 13.36
C LYS A 219 -17.80 4.48 11.96
N ARG A 220 -16.60 4.61 11.39
CA ARG A 220 -16.43 5.17 10.04
C ARG A 220 -17.07 4.29 8.98
N LEU A 221 -16.83 2.98 9.02
CA LEU A 221 -17.42 2.04 8.04
C LEU A 221 -18.93 2.04 8.05
N ASN A 222 -19.56 2.24 9.20
CA ASN A 222 -21.01 2.23 9.35
C ASN A 222 -21.68 3.57 9.02
N THR A 223 -21.04 4.68 9.37
CA THR A 223 -21.67 6.02 9.32
C THR A 223 -21.28 6.83 8.08
N SER A 224 -20.13 6.55 7.47
CA SER A 224 -19.62 7.34 6.35
C SER A 224 -20.52 7.31 5.14
N SER A 225 -20.60 8.42 4.42
CA SER A 225 -21.29 8.45 3.13
C SER A 225 -20.53 7.65 2.08
N ARG A 226 -21.24 7.23 1.03
CA ARG A 226 -20.66 6.53 -0.12
C ARG A 226 -19.51 7.30 -0.79
N HIS A 227 -19.70 8.60 -1.01
CA HIS A 227 -18.67 9.43 -1.63
C HIS A 227 -17.46 9.65 -0.71
N HIS A 228 -17.66 9.67 0.62
CA HIS A 228 -16.56 9.78 1.56
C HIS A 228 -15.74 8.49 1.56
N LEU A 229 -16.38 7.32 1.67
CA LEU A 229 -15.68 6.04 1.55
C LEU A 229 -14.93 5.88 0.23
N LEU A 230 -15.51 6.36 -0.89
CA LEU A 230 -14.83 6.33 -2.18
C LEU A 230 -13.59 7.24 -2.24
N ASN A 231 -13.51 8.26 -1.38
CA ASN A 231 -12.34 9.13 -1.27
C ASN A 231 -11.25 8.58 -0.34
N ILE A 232 -11.55 7.54 0.45
CA ILE A 232 -10.53 6.81 1.20
C ILE A 232 -9.65 6.03 0.22
N ALA A 233 -8.35 6.03 0.45
CA ALA A 233 -7.40 5.28 -0.35
C ALA A 233 -7.67 3.77 -0.26
N HIS A 234 -7.31 3.03 -1.31
CA HIS A 234 -7.43 1.56 -1.36
C HIS A 234 -8.86 1.02 -1.38
N LEU A 235 -9.89 1.87 -1.34
CA LEU A 235 -11.28 1.48 -1.61
C LEU A 235 -11.67 1.83 -3.04
N ASN A 236 -12.05 0.82 -3.82
CA ASN A 236 -12.67 0.98 -5.15
C ASN A 236 -14.21 1.01 -5.03
N ALA A 237 -14.90 1.25 -6.15
CA ALA A 237 -16.37 1.37 -6.13
C ALA A 237 -17.07 0.10 -5.64
N GLU A 238 -16.55 -1.07 -5.99
CA GLU A 238 -17.11 -2.36 -5.60
C GLU A 238 -16.97 -2.64 -4.11
N ALA A 239 -15.79 -2.36 -3.53
CA ALA A 239 -15.60 -2.47 -2.08
C ALA A 239 -16.53 -1.52 -1.32
N VAL A 240 -16.69 -0.28 -1.79
CA VAL A 240 -17.61 0.67 -1.18
C VAL A 240 -19.06 0.18 -1.24
N GLU A 241 -19.50 -0.42 -2.35
CA GLU A 241 -20.84 -1.01 -2.47
C GLU A 241 -21.04 -2.11 -1.43
N HIS A 242 -20.14 -3.10 -1.38
CA HIS A 242 -20.24 -4.21 -0.43
C HIS A 242 -20.12 -3.77 1.03
N ILE A 243 -19.34 -2.72 1.31
CA ILE A 243 -19.28 -2.10 2.63
C ILE A 243 -20.63 -1.51 3.01
N ILE A 244 -21.29 -0.78 2.10
CA ILE A 244 -22.59 -0.15 2.38
C ILE A 244 -23.68 -1.20 2.55
N GLN A 245 -23.69 -2.23 1.70
CA GLN A 245 -24.67 -3.33 1.77
C GLN A 245 -24.51 -4.17 3.04
N GLY A 246 -23.29 -4.33 3.55
CA GLY A 246 -23.00 -5.13 4.74
C GLY A 246 -23.28 -4.43 6.07
N ARG A 247 -23.66 -3.14 6.06
CA ARG A 247 -23.99 -2.41 7.29
C ARG A 247 -25.22 -3.02 7.98
N TRP A 248 -25.29 -3.06 9.31
CA TRP A 248 -24.35 -2.48 10.28
C TRP A 248 -23.34 -3.51 10.82
N TYR A 249 -22.06 -3.13 10.86
CA TYR A 249 -20.98 -3.95 11.37
C TYR A 249 -20.84 -3.86 12.88
N LYS A 250 -20.67 -5.02 13.52
CA LYS A 250 -20.37 -5.17 14.95
C LYS A 250 -18.96 -5.72 15.21
N SER A 251 -18.30 -6.24 14.17
CA SER A 251 -16.94 -6.79 14.28
C SER A 251 -16.18 -6.66 12.95
N GLU A 252 -14.85 -6.68 13.02
CA GLU A 252 -13.98 -6.60 11.84
C GLU A 252 -14.26 -7.76 10.86
N ASN A 253 -14.51 -8.98 11.36
CA ASN A 253 -14.76 -10.18 10.54
C ASN A 253 -15.91 -10.03 9.54
N GLN A 254 -16.96 -9.27 9.90
CA GLN A 254 -18.07 -8.97 9.00
C GLN A 254 -17.62 -8.05 7.86
N VAL A 255 -16.77 -7.06 8.15
CA VAL A 255 -16.18 -6.18 7.13
C VAL A 255 -15.28 -6.96 6.18
N TRP A 256 -14.50 -7.90 6.70
CA TRP A 256 -13.68 -8.81 5.89
C TRP A 256 -14.52 -9.59 4.88
N ALA A 257 -15.74 -10.00 5.24
CA ALA A 257 -16.64 -10.69 4.31
C ALA A 257 -17.05 -9.78 3.15
N SER A 258 -17.42 -8.52 3.42
CA SER A 258 -17.73 -7.53 2.38
C SER A 258 -16.55 -7.26 1.46
N LEU A 259 -15.33 -7.10 2.00
CA LEU A 259 -14.13 -6.90 1.19
C LEU A 259 -13.81 -8.11 0.31
N ARG A 260 -13.99 -9.34 0.82
CA ARG A 260 -13.82 -10.56 0.02
C ARG A 260 -14.80 -10.65 -1.15
N GLN A 261 -16.05 -10.23 -0.95
CA GLN A 261 -17.04 -10.18 -2.03
C GLN A 261 -16.61 -9.22 -3.15
N ALA A 262 -15.93 -8.12 -2.80
CA ALA A 262 -15.33 -7.20 -3.77
C ALA A 262 -13.99 -7.67 -4.37
N GLY A 263 -13.60 -8.94 -4.14
CA GLY A 263 -12.36 -9.52 -4.67
C GLY A 263 -11.07 -9.15 -3.92
N TYR A 264 -11.16 -8.59 -2.71
CA TYR A 264 -9.97 -8.18 -1.96
C TYR A 264 -9.32 -9.38 -1.28
N GLY A 265 -8.03 -9.57 -1.57
CA GLY A 265 -7.18 -10.52 -0.86
C GLY A 265 -6.71 -9.98 0.49
N PRO A 266 -6.16 -10.82 1.38
CA PRO A 266 -5.93 -10.45 2.78
C PRO A 266 -5.03 -9.23 3.01
N VAL A 267 -3.99 -9.05 2.17
CA VAL A 267 -3.06 -7.92 2.29
C VAL A 267 -3.76 -6.60 1.92
N LEU A 268 -4.52 -6.59 0.82
CA LEU A 268 -5.23 -5.39 0.37
C LEU A 268 -6.39 -5.07 1.32
N SER A 269 -7.09 -6.08 1.85
CA SER A 269 -8.13 -5.86 2.87
C SER A 269 -7.56 -5.15 4.09
N ARG A 270 -6.41 -5.60 4.62
CA ARG A 270 -5.75 -4.95 5.75
C ARG A 270 -5.33 -3.51 5.46
N LEU A 271 -4.82 -3.25 4.26
CA LEU A 271 -4.46 -1.90 3.85
C LEU A 271 -5.70 -1.01 3.80
N ALA A 272 -6.76 -1.45 3.14
CA ALA A 272 -8.02 -0.72 3.07
C ALA A 272 -8.61 -0.44 4.47
N LEU A 273 -8.62 -1.43 5.36
CA LEU A 273 -9.08 -1.23 6.74
C LEU A 273 -8.21 -0.23 7.50
N SER A 274 -6.88 -0.29 7.37
CA SER A 274 -5.97 0.67 8.00
C SER A 274 -6.15 2.09 7.43
N SER A 275 -6.39 2.21 6.12
CA SER A 275 -6.70 3.51 5.51
C SER A 275 -8.04 4.07 5.99
N VAL A 276 -9.05 3.23 6.24
CA VAL A 276 -10.31 3.68 6.86
C VAL A 276 -10.11 4.04 8.34
N GLU A 277 -9.33 3.25 9.08
CA GLU A 277 -8.99 3.45 10.49
C GLU A 277 -8.19 4.75 10.72
N GLU A 278 -7.43 5.19 9.73
CA GLU A 278 -6.60 6.41 9.78
C GLU A 278 -7.18 7.58 8.95
N ASP A 279 -8.32 7.40 8.28
CA ASP A 279 -8.95 8.37 7.36
C ASP A 279 -8.03 8.83 6.21
N VAL A 280 -7.18 7.91 5.72
CA VAL A 280 -6.22 8.19 4.65
C VAL A 280 -6.96 8.42 3.35
N THR A 281 -6.81 9.62 2.79
CA THR A 281 -7.46 9.99 1.52
C THR A 281 -6.62 9.57 0.32
N ARG A 282 -7.27 9.40 -0.83
CA ARG A 282 -6.57 9.23 -2.12
C ARG A 282 -5.62 10.38 -2.42
N ARG A 283 -6.02 11.60 -2.08
CA ARG A 283 -5.22 12.81 -2.29
C ARG A 283 -3.92 12.77 -1.50
N GLU A 284 -4.00 12.38 -0.24
CA GLU A 284 -2.82 12.21 0.62
C GLU A 284 -1.84 11.18 0.05
N VAL A 285 -2.33 10.02 -0.40
CA VAL A 285 -1.50 9.00 -1.05
C VAL A 285 -0.88 9.53 -2.35
N TYR A 286 -1.68 10.22 -3.16
CA TYR A 286 -1.22 10.80 -4.42
C TYR A 286 -0.13 11.85 -4.19
N GLU A 287 -0.34 12.80 -3.28
CA GLU A 287 0.63 13.85 -2.95
C GLU A 287 1.93 13.25 -2.38
N LEU A 288 1.82 12.24 -1.52
CA LEU A 288 2.96 11.49 -1.00
C LEU A 288 3.79 10.86 -2.13
N LEU A 289 3.13 10.16 -3.06
CA LEU A 289 3.80 9.52 -4.19
C LEU A 289 4.38 10.55 -5.17
N LYS A 290 3.67 11.64 -5.46
CA LYS A 290 4.19 12.75 -6.27
C LYS A 290 5.43 13.38 -5.64
N GLY A 291 5.54 13.44 -4.31
CA GLY A 291 6.74 13.87 -3.61
C GLY A 291 7.95 13.00 -3.96
N TYR A 292 7.84 11.70 -3.72
CA TYR A 292 8.92 10.75 -4.03
C TYR A 292 9.21 10.62 -5.54
N GLU A 293 8.21 10.82 -6.41
CA GLU A 293 8.42 10.90 -7.86
C GLU A 293 9.32 12.08 -8.24
N LYS A 294 9.09 13.27 -7.67
CA LYS A 294 9.92 14.46 -7.92
C LYS A 294 11.37 14.24 -7.47
N GLU A 295 11.55 13.43 -6.43
CA GLU A 295 12.88 13.04 -5.94
C GLU A 295 13.54 11.95 -6.79
N GLY A 296 12.86 11.40 -7.79
CA GLY A 296 13.37 10.31 -8.64
C GLY A 296 13.43 8.95 -7.93
N ILE A 297 12.66 8.78 -6.85
CA ILE A 297 12.66 7.57 -6.02
C ILE A 297 11.67 6.53 -6.55
N ILE A 298 10.55 6.96 -7.11
CA ILE A 298 9.52 6.07 -7.63
C ILE A 298 9.90 5.54 -9.02
N PRO A 299 9.92 4.21 -9.24
CA PRO A 299 10.17 3.64 -10.55
C PRO A 299 9.18 4.08 -11.65
N PRO A 300 9.60 4.12 -12.93
CA PRO A 300 8.78 4.66 -14.03
C PRO A 300 7.41 3.98 -14.19
N ASP A 301 7.32 2.65 -14.03
CA ASP A 301 6.06 1.91 -14.16
C ASP A 301 5.07 2.16 -13.01
N GLN A 302 5.49 2.87 -11.98
CA GLN A 302 4.73 3.11 -10.75
C GLN A 302 4.30 4.57 -10.61
N THR A 303 4.69 5.46 -11.52
CA THR A 303 4.31 6.86 -11.41
C THR A 303 2.79 7.07 -11.52
N MET A 304 2.28 8.11 -10.87
CA MET A 304 0.86 8.48 -10.94
C MET A 304 0.44 8.80 -12.36
N GLU A 305 1.34 9.39 -13.15
CA GLU A 305 1.12 9.59 -14.58
C GLU A 305 0.95 8.25 -15.30
N GLN A 306 1.78 7.25 -15.03
CA GLN A 306 1.64 5.93 -15.64
C GLN A 306 0.31 5.25 -15.27
N VAL A 307 -0.18 5.44 -14.04
CA VAL A 307 -1.48 4.93 -13.60
C VAL A 307 -2.63 5.59 -14.38
N ILE A 308 -2.57 6.91 -14.56
CA ILE A 308 -3.55 7.70 -15.32
C ILE A 308 -3.48 7.37 -16.82
N GLU A 309 -2.29 7.29 -17.38
CA GLU A 309 -2.02 6.93 -18.79
C GLU A 309 -2.57 5.54 -19.08
N ARG A 310 -2.40 4.58 -18.16
CA ARG A 310 -2.97 3.25 -18.30
C ARG A 310 -4.49 3.29 -18.38
N ALA A 311 -5.14 4.06 -17.51
CA ALA A 311 -6.60 4.20 -17.52
C ALA A 311 -7.09 4.82 -18.84
N TRP A 312 -6.38 5.83 -19.33
CA TRP A 312 -6.68 6.48 -20.62
C TRP A 312 -6.50 5.54 -21.81
N PHE A 313 -5.39 4.79 -21.83
CA PHE A 313 -5.09 3.82 -22.87
C PHE A 313 -6.19 2.75 -22.95
N VAL A 314 -6.52 2.14 -21.80
CA VAL A 314 -7.55 1.10 -21.74
C VAL A 314 -8.91 1.65 -22.21
N ALA A 315 -9.29 2.84 -21.74
CA ALA A 315 -10.54 3.46 -22.17
C ALA A 315 -10.58 3.78 -23.69
N SER A 316 -9.44 4.13 -24.27
CA SER A 316 -9.32 4.40 -25.72
C SER A 316 -9.47 3.10 -26.53
N MET A 317 -8.80 2.03 -26.12
CA MET A 317 -8.87 0.73 -26.79
C MET A 317 -10.23 0.05 -26.66
N SER A 318 -10.96 0.27 -25.57
CA SER A 318 -12.33 -0.24 -25.43
C SER A 318 -13.28 0.34 -26.48
N LYS A 319 -13.03 1.55 -26.99
CA LYS A 319 -13.79 2.12 -28.12
C LYS A 319 -13.52 1.37 -29.43
N GLU A 320 -12.34 0.76 -29.55
CA GLU A 320 -11.90 -0.05 -30.70
C GLU A 320 -12.30 -1.53 -30.56
N GLY A 321 -13.08 -1.89 -29.53
CA GLY A 321 -13.61 -3.24 -29.32
C GLY A 321 -12.73 -4.18 -28.50
N LEU A 322 -11.59 -3.70 -27.97
CA LEU A 322 -10.73 -4.53 -27.11
C LEU A 322 -11.29 -4.63 -25.69
N SER A 323 -11.17 -5.81 -25.08
CA SER A 323 -11.45 -5.97 -23.65
C SER A 323 -10.41 -5.21 -22.81
N SER A 324 -10.80 -4.82 -21.59
CA SER A 324 -9.88 -4.13 -20.66
C SER A 324 -8.63 -4.95 -20.35
N SER A 325 -8.75 -6.29 -20.33
CA SER A 325 -7.63 -7.21 -20.08
C SER A 325 -6.62 -7.21 -21.23
N GLU A 326 -7.10 -7.29 -22.46
CA GLU A 326 -6.25 -7.26 -23.66
C GLU A 326 -5.57 -5.91 -23.83
N ALA A 327 -6.32 -4.82 -23.63
CA ALA A 327 -5.76 -3.47 -23.65
C ALA A 327 -4.68 -3.31 -22.57
N HIS A 328 -4.92 -3.79 -21.34
CA HIS A 328 -3.92 -3.75 -20.28
C HIS A 328 -2.65 -4.54 -20.63
N LYS A 329 -2.78 -5.70 -21.28
CA LYS A 329 -1.63 -6.49 -21.74
C LYS A 329 -0.81 -5.71 -22.76
N LYS A 330 -1.44 -5.15 -23.79
CA LYS A 330 -0.79 -4.32 -24.81
C LYS A 330 -0.05 -3.11 -24.20
N PHE A 331 -0.68 -2.45 -23.22
CA PHE A 331 -0.03 -1.34 -22.51
C PHE A 331 1.27 -1.77 -21.80
N ARG A 332 1.25 -2.94 -21.15
CA ARG A 332 2.45 -3.50 -20.48
C ARG A 332 3.53 -3.96 -21.46
N GLU A 333 3.20 -4.17 -22.72
CA GLU A 333 4.14 -4.47 -23.80
C GLU A 333 4.76 -3.20 -24.41
N GLY A 334 4.37 -2.01 -23.91
CA GLY A 334 4.92 -0.73 -24.35
C GLY A 334 4.08 -0.02 -25.41
N ILE A 335 2.95 -0.60 -25.82
CA ILE A 335 2.03 0.05 -26.77
C ILE A 335 1.36 1.25 -26.07
N ARG A 336 1.25 2.36 -26.79
CA ARG A 336 0.67 3.63 -26.31
C ARG A 336 -0.29 4.20 -27.34
N THR A 337 -1.19 5.09 -26.88
CA THR A 337 -2.04 5.88 -27.77
C THR A 337 -1.33 7.17 -28.19
N PRO A 338 -1.64 7.73 -29.37
CA PRO A 338 -1.13 9.03 -29.79
C PRO A 338 -1.68 10.18 -28.92
N ASP A 339 -2.93 10.06 -28.48
CA ASP A 339 -3.58 11.07 -27.64
C ASP A 339 -3.13 10.96 -26.18
N LYS A 340 -2.85 12.11 -25.56
CA LYS A 340 -2.52 12.22 -24.13
C LYS A 340 -3.77 12.12 -23.24
N PRO A 341 -3.63 11.69 -21.97
CA PRO A 341 -4.73 11.67 -21.02
C PRO A 341 -5.33 13.06 -20.78
N GLU A 342 -6.66 13.13 -20.71
CA GLU A 342 -7.34 14.32 -20.24
C GLU A 342 -7.30 14.41 -18.71
N TYR A 343 -6.76 15.52 -18.20
CA TYR A 343 -6.71 15.81 -16.76
C TYR A 343 -7.86 16.68 -16.28
N SER A 344 -8.61 17.29 -17.20
CA SER A 344 -9.84 18.00 -16.87
C SER A 344 -10.85 17.92 -18.00
N PHE A 345 -12.09 17.57 -17.65
CA PHE A 345 -13.18 17.40 -18.59
C PHE A 345 -14.53 17.65 -17.93
N ASP A 346 -15.54 17.99 -18.73
CA ASP A 346 -16.88 18.31 -18.26
C ASP A 346 -17.84 17.12 -18.43
N ALA A 347 -18.60 16.81 -17.38
CA ALA A 347 -19.72 15.87 -17.41
C ALA A 347 -21.06 16.61 -17.39
N GLY A 348 -22.03 16.10 -18.16
CA GLY A 348 -23.41 16.57 -18.11
C GLY A 348 -24.15 16.09 -16.86
N LEU A 349 -25.24 16.77 -16.53
CA LEU A 349 -26.13 16.46 -15.42
C LEU A 349 -27.55 16.20 -15.91
N HIS A 350 -28.29 15.41 -15.15
CA HIS A 350 -29.75 15.39 -15.15
C HIS A 350 -30.26 16.22 -13.97
N LEU A 351 -30.79 17.42 -14.26
CA LEU A 351 -31.33 18.35 -13.26
C LEU A 351 -32.82 18.57 -13.51
N ARG A 352 -33.59 18.67 -12.44
CA ARG A 352 -35.01 19.05 -12.46
C ARG A 352 -35.12 20.57 -12.35
N SER A 353 -36.16 21.15 -12.95
CA SER A 353 -36.30 22.61 -13.06
C SER A 353 -36.24 23.33 -11.70
N PHE A 354 -36.83 22.75 -10.65
CA PHE A 354 -36.80 23.35 -9.31
C PHE A 354 -35.41 23.32 -8.65
N GLU A 355 -34.55 22.38 -9.02
CA GLU A 355 -33.19 22.24 -8.47
C GLU A 355 -32.28 23.37 -8.97
N LEU A 356 -32.55 23.93 -10.16
CA LEU A 356 -31.71 24.95 -10.81
C LEU A 356 -31.53 26.22 -9.97
N SER A 357 -32.56 26.59 -9.20
CA SER A 357 -32.55 27.81 -8.37
C SER A 357 -31.64 27.70 -7.14
N ALA A 358 -31.21 26.49 -6.77
CA ALA A 358 -30.35 26.24 -5.61
C ALA A 358 -28.89 25.94 -6.00
N LEU A 359 -28.55 26.13 -7.29
CA LEU A 359 -27.23 25.84 -7.82
C LEU A 359 -26.38 27.10 -7.96
N GLU A 360 -25.15 27.00 -7.48
CA GLU A 360 -24.15 28.07 -7.54
C GLU A 360 -22.88 27.55 -8.23
N GLU A 361 -22.25 28.41 -9.02
CA GLU A 361 -20.98 28.05 -9.67
C GLU A 361 -19.88 27.86 -8.62
N GLY A 362 -19.03 26.85 -8.82
CA GLY A 362 -17.97 26.49 -7.89
C GLY A 362 -18.40 25.52 -6.79
N MET A 363 -19.68 25.15 -6.70
CA MET A 363 -20.14 24.17 -5.72
C MET A 363 -19.38 22.83 -5.85
N LYS A 364 -18.86 22.33 -4.74
CA LYS A 364 -18.20 21.01 -4.69
C LYS A 364 -19.23 19.91 -4.99
N ALA A 365 -18.88 19.07 -5.96
CA ALA A 365 -19.63 17.88 -6.30
C ALA A 365 -18.92 16.65 -5.73
N HIS A 366 -19.66 15.78 -5.08
CA HIS A 366 -19.12 14.55 -4.50
C HIS A 366 -19.39 13.38 -5.44
N LEU A 367 -18.34 12.84 -6.05
CA LEU A 367 -18.44 11.71 -6.96
C LEU A 367 -18.73 10.41 -6.21
N TYR A 368 -19.56 9.56 -6.81
CA TYR A 368 -19.77 8.20 -6.36
C TYR A 368 -20.23 7.30 -7.51
N VAL A 369 -20.19 5.99 -7.28
CA VAL A 369 -20.83 4.98 -8.15
C VAL A 369 -22.10 4.51 -7.46
N ASP A 370 -23.26 4.62 -8.11
CA ASP A 370 -24.53 4.19 -7.52
C ASP A 370 -24.68 2.65 -7.49
N LYS A 371 -25.76 2.16 -6.87
CA LYS A 371 -26.06 0.72 -6.76
C LYS A 371 -26.31 0.01 -8.09
N ARG A 372 -26.50 0.75 -9.18
CA ARG A 372 -26.66 0.23 -10.55
C ARG A 372 -25.34 0.30 -11.34
N GLY A 373 -24.26 0.76 -10.71
CA GLY A 373 -22.94 0.90 -11.33
C GLY A 373 -22.75 2.22 -12.08
N ASN A 374 -23.69 3.17 -12.03
CA ASN A 374 -23.58 4.44 -12.75
C ASN A 374 -22.66 5.41 -12.02
N LEU A 375 -21.83 6.12 -12.77
CA LEU A 375 -21.08 7.27 -12.28
C LEU A 375 -22.07 8.41 -12.01
N ALA A 376 -22.07 8.93 -10.78
CA ALA A 376 -22.99 9.95 -10.32
C ALA A 376 -22.28 10.97 -9.43
N CYS A 377 -22.94 12.10 -9.18
CA CYS A 377 -22.48 13.09 -8.21
C CYS A 377 -23.59 13.50 -7.24
N GLU A 378 -23.18 13.91 -6.04
CA GLU A 378 -24.03 14.56 -5.04
C GLU A 378 -23.56 16.00 -4.85
N LEU A 379 -24.46 16.96 -5.01
CA LEU A 379 -24.27 18.37 -4.67
C LEU A 379 -25.02 18.65 -3.37
N ARG A 380 -24.37 19.35 -2.43
CA ARG A 380 -25.02 19.84 -1.20
C ARG A 380 -25.38 21.30 -1.39
N THR A 381 -26.65 21.57 -1.64
CA THR A 381 -27.21 22.92 -1.84
C THR A 381 -27.78 23.47 -0.53
N SER A 382 -28.09 24.76 -0.52
CA SER A 382 -28.84 25.41 0.57
C SER A 382 -30.23 24.79 0.79
N ARG A 383 -30.82 24.18 -0.24
CA ARG A 383 -32.15 23.54 -0.22
C ARG A 383 -32.12 22.02 -0.09
N GLY A 384 -30.95 21.44 0.20
CA GLY A 384 -30.76 19.99 0.36
C GLY A 384 -29.84 19.37 -0.68
N LYS A 385 -29.99 18.06 -0.89
CA LYS A 385 -29.06 17.27 -1.73
C LYS A 385 -29.61 17.07 -3.13
N VAL A 386 -28.82 17.39 -4.15
CA VAL A 386 -29.10 17.05 -5.55
C VAL A 386 -28.20 15.90 -5.95
N LYS A 387 -28.80 14.79 -6.41
CA LYS A 387 -28.08 13.62 -6.90
C LYS A 387 -28.36 13.44 -8.38
N SER A 388 -27.31 13.25 -9.17
CA SER A 388 -27.46 13.17 -10.61
C SER A 388 -26.46 12.18 -11.22
N PRO A 389 -26.92 11.27 -12.09
CA PRO A 389 -26.02 10.50 -12.95
C PRO A 389 -25.24 11.45 -13.87
N LEU A 390 -23.96 11.14 -14.06
CA LEU A 390 -23.09 11.89 -14.96
C LEU A 390 -23.31 11.44 -16.40
N LYS A 391 -23.50 12.41 -17.31
CA LYS A 391 -23.52 12.17 -18.75
C LYS A 391 -22.14 12.40 -19.34
N LEU A 392 -21.51 11.32 -19.83
CA LEU A 392 -20.20 11.34 -20.45
C LEU A 392 -20.23 10.51 -21.75
N PRO A 393 -19.44 10.87 -22.78
CA PRO A 393 -19.17 9.96 -23.90
C PRO A 393 -18.62 8.63 -23.39
N GLY A 394 -18.86 7.52 -24.10
CA GLY A 394 -18.49 6.17 -23.67
C GLY A 394 -17.02 6.04 -23.23
N LYS A 395 -16.08 6.58 -24.03
CA LYS A 395 -14.64 6.63 -23.68
C LYS A 395 -14.40 7.30 -22.32
N MET A 396 -15.02 8.47 -22.09
CA MET A 396 -14.83 9.25 -20.86
C MET A 396 -15.50 8.61 -19.65
N ALA A 397 -16.64 7.94 -19.84
CA ALA A 397 -17.28 7.15 -18.79
C ALA A 397 -16.37 5.99 -18.35
N THR A 398 -15.80 5.24 -19.30
CA THR A 398 -14.84 4.16 -19.01
C THR A 398 -13.58 4.70 -18.33
N TYR A 399 -13.03 5.80 -18.84
CA TYR A 399 -11.85 6.43 -18.25
C TYR A 399 -12.09 6.89 -16.81
N LEU A 400 -13.18 7.63 -16.55
CA LEU A 400 -13.53 8.06 -15.19
C LEU A 400 -13.76 6.85 -14.28
N ARG A 401 -14.38 5.78 -14.78
CA ARG A 401 -14.58 4.55 -14.00
C ARG A 401 -13.25 3.90 -13.61
N LEU A 402 -12.31 3.79 -14.54
CA LEU A 402 -10.98 3.24 -14.27
C LEU A 402 -10.18 4.10 -13.28
N LEU A 403 -10.32 5.43 -13.33
CA LEU A 403 -9.72 6.33 -12.34
C LEU A 403 -10.36 6.15 -10.96
N VAL A 404 -11.68 6.02 -10.88
CA VAL A 404 -12.39 5.69 -9.63
C VAL A 404 -11.90 4.36 -9.07
N ASP A 405 -11.68 3.35 -9.90
CA ASP A 405 -11.24 2.02 -9.46
C ASP A 405 -9.72 1.89 -9.28
N SER A 406 -8.95 2.92 -9.62
CA SER A 406 -7.49 2.97 -9.41
C SER A 406 -7.07 3.03 -7.94
N GLN A 407 -8.03 3.24 -7.03
CA GLN A 407 -7.87 3.28 -5.56
C GLN A 407 -7.03 4.42 -4.97
N ILE A 408 -6.16 5.06 -5.77
CA ILE A 408 -5.22 6.08 -5.27
C ILE A 408 -5.28 7.39 -6.05
N ILE A 409 -5.88 7.43 -7.24
CA ILE A 409 -6.01 8.69 -7.99
C ILE A 409 -7.17 9.52 -7.39
N PRO A 410 -6.90 10.72 -6.86
CA PRO A 410 -7.93 11.63 -6.39
C PRO A 410 -8.68 12.22 -7.57
N LEU A 411 -9.97 12.47 -7.35
CA LEU A 411 -10.85 13.05 -8.34
C LEU A 411 -11.58 14.22 -7.68
N GLN A 412 -11.40 15.41 -8.25
CA GLN A 412 -12.13 16.59 -7.82
C GLN A 412 -13.25 16.87 -8.80
N ALA A 413 -14.37 17.35 -8.28
CA ALA A 413 -15.52 17.66 -9.09
C ALA A 413 -16.18 18.94 -8.57
N GLN A 414 -16.50 19.85 -9.49
CA GLN A 414 -17.12 21.13 -9.17
C GLN A 414 -18.18 21.49 -10.20
N LEU A 415 -19.26 22.13 -9.75
CA LEU A 415 -20.30 22.64 -10.62
C LEU A 415 -19.79 23.88 -11.37
N VAL A 416 -19.92 23.89 -12.69
CA VAL A 416 -19.53 25.02 -13.55
C VAL A 416 -20.64 25.37 -14.52
N LYS A 417 -20.75 26.65 -14.87
CA LYS A 417 -21.73 27.12 -15.84
C LYS A 417 -21.09 27.18 -17.24
N ARG A 418 -21.68 26.47 -18.20
CA ARG A 418 -21.27 26.51 -19.61
C ARG A 418 -22.39 27.07 -20.47
N LYS A 419 -22.07 27.42 -21.72
CA LYS A 419 -23.06 27.93 -22.71
C LYS A 419 -24.30 27.04 -22.83
N ARG A 420 -24.16 25.71 -22.69
CA ARG A 420 -25.23 24.71 -22.77
C ARG A 420 -25.77 24.25 -21.40
N GLY A 421 -25.66 25.11 -20.38
CA GLY A 421 -26.15 24.87 -19.02
C GLY A 421 -25.08 24.38 -18.04
N TRP A 422 -25.53 23.91 -16.88
CA TRP A 422 -24.67 23.41 -15.80
C TRP A 422 -23.94 22.13 -16.19
N ARG A 423 -22.68 22.02 -15.76
CA ARG A 423 -21.80 20.86 -15.94
C ARG A 423 -21.03 20.59 -14.66
N ILE A 424 -20.55 19.36 -14.51
CA ILE A 424 -19.54 19.03 -13.50
C ILE A 424 -18.19 19.03 -14.18
N LYS A 425 -17.35 20.00 -13.85
CA LYS A 425 -15.93 19.97 -14.23
C LYS A 425 -15.24 18.96 -13.32
N LEU A 426 -14.65 17.96 -13.93
CA LEU A 426 -13.82 16.95 -13.29
C LEU A 426 -12.35 17.33 -13.44
N THR A 427 -11.58 17.07 -12.40
CA THR A 427 -10.12 17.22 -12.41
C THR A 427 -9.50 15.95 -11.84
N VAL A 428 -8.49 15.43 -12.54
CA VAL A 428 -7.74 14.21 -12.18
C VAL A 428 -6.41 14.61 -11.57
N GLY A 429 -6.09 14.08 -10.38
CA GLY A 429 -4.88 14.45 -9.64
C GLY A 429 -5.12 15.59 -8.65
#